data_AF-A0A1G5E3X1-F1
#
_entry.id   AF-A0A1G5E3X1-F1
#
_cell.length_a   1.000
_cell.length_b   1.000
_cell.length_c   1.000
_cell.angle_alpha   90.00
_cell.angle_beta   90.00
_cell.angle_gamma   90.00
#
_symmetry.space_group_name_H-M   'P 1'
#
loop_
_entity.id
_entity.type
_entity.pdbx_description
1 polymer ?
#
loop_
_entity_poly.entity_id
_entity_poly.type
_entity_poly.pdbx_seq_one_letter_code
_entity_poly.pdbx_strand_id
1 'polypeptide(L)'
;MTTIFHEITEALVREGFQDLAAKKAQQGKSLDFKITPYSLNTKLSFKFDNLAHFVEFLRLHGIENLDEKTAALQTTLNELALGPNEFFYVNFFEHGKETEM
;
A
#
# COMPACT_ATOMS: atom_id res chain seq x y z
N MET A 1 11.05 -6.74 10.74
CA MET A 1 9.78 -6.24 10.16
C MET A 1 9.52 -7.00 8.88
N THR A 2 8.28 -7.39 8.67
CA THR A 2 7.78 -8.45 7.78
C THR A 2 8.10 -8.21 6.30
N THR A 3 8.91 -9.08 5.71
CA THR A 3 9.40 -9.04 4.31
C THR A 3 8.28 -8.89 3.27
N ILE A 4 7.10 -9.42 3.58
CA ILE A 4 5.90 -9.39 2.72
C ILE A 4 5.45 -7.95 2.43
N PHE A 5 5.47 -7.08 3.45
CA PHE A 5 5.07 -5.68 3.27
C PHE A 5 6.08 -4.89 2.49
N HIS A 6 7.37 -5.25 2.57
CA HIS A 6 8.40 -4.63 1.76
C HIS A 6 8.16 -4.89 0.28
N GLU A 7 7.91 -6.14 -0.12
CA GLU A 7 7.63 -6.50 -1.51
C GLU A 7 6.36 -5.85 -2.05
N ILE A 8 5.29 -5.80 -1.24
CA ILE A 8 4.03 -5.13 -1.60
C ILE A 8 4.26 -3.63 -1.78
N THR A 9 5.01 -3.01 -0.87
CA THR A 9 5.38 -1.59 -0.96
C THR A 9 6.23 -1.34 -2.20
N GLU A 10 7.21 -2.20 -2.48
CA GLU A 10 8.06 -2.08 -3.66
C GLU A 10 7.25 -2.19 -4.95
N ALA A 11 6.31 -3.13 -5.07
CA ALA A 11 5.45 -3.21 -6.25
C ALA A 11 4.54 -1.97 -6.39
N LEU A 12 3.96 -1.50 -5.28
CA LEU A 12 3.15 -0.28 -5.29
C LEU A 12 3.97 0.94 -5.72
N VAL A 13 5.15 1.12 -5.15
CA VAL A 13 6.09 2.22 -5.42
C VAL A 13 6.65 2.13 -6.85
N ARG A 14 7.04 0.93 -7.28
CA ARG A 14 7.59 0.66 -8.61
C ARG A 14 6.55 0.86 -9.70
N GLU A 15 5.30 0.52 -9.51
CA GLU A 15 4.35 0.49 -10.63
C GLU A 15 3.35 1.64 -10.59
N GLY A 16 2.91 2.04 -9.39
CA GLY A 16 2.04 3.20 -9.22
C GLY A 16 2.78 4.54 -9.33
N PHE A 17 4.10 4.56 -9.13
CA PHE A 17 4.85 5.79 -8.91
C PHE A 17 6.28 5.79 -9.45
N GLN A 18 6.57 5.15 -10.58
CA GLN A 18 7.93 5.08 -11.18
C GLN A 18 8.72 6.41 -11.09
N ASP A 19 8.07 7.53 -11.42
CA ASP A 19 8.69 8.86 -11.39
C ASP A 19 8.95 9.40 -9.96
N LEU A 20 8.04 9.09 -9.03
CA LEU A 20 8.06 9.55 -7.64
C LEU A 20 8.98 8.68 -6.77
N ALA A 21 8.95 7.37 -6.97
CA ALA A 21 9.87 6.38 -6.42
C ALA A 21 11.31 6.69 -6.82
N ALA A 22 11.56 6.88 -8.12
CA ALA A 22 12.87 7.23 -8.64
C ALA A 22 13.35 8.58 -8.07
N LYS A 23 12.49 9.60 -8.02
CA LYS A 23 12.82 10.90 -7.40
C LYS A 23 13.09 10.81 -5.90
N LYS A 24 12.30 10.03 -5.15
CA LYS A 24 12.44 9.90 -3.69
C LYS A 24 13.64 9.03 -3.32
N ALA A 25 13.90 7.95 -4.06
CA ALA A 25 15.09 7.12 -3.92
C ALA A 25 16.38 7.92 -4.20
N GLN A 26 16.38 8.77 -5.23
CA GLN A 26 17.50 9.69 -5.48
C GLN A 26 17.67 10.79 -4.42
N GLN A 27 16.64 11.06 -3.61
CA GLN A 27 16.71 11.98 -2.46
C GLN A 27 17.01 11.26 -1.13
N GLY A 28 17.22 9.93 -1.13
CA GLY A 28 17.42 9.15 0.09
C GLY A 28 16.19 9.09 1.00
N LYS A 29 14.99 9.29 0.43
CA LYS A 29 13.73 9.33 1.18
C LYS A 29 12.94 8.05 0.96
N SER A 30 12.68 7.32 2.04
CA SER A 30 11.76 6.17 2.04
C SER A 30 10.32 6.66 2.02
N LEU A 31 9.46 5.95 1.29
CA LEU A 31 8.01 6.13 1.34
C LEU A 31 7.44 5.04 2.25
N ASP A 32 6.62 5.46 3.21
CA ASP A 32 5.80 4.58 4.03
C ASP A 32 4.38 4.58 3.49
N PHE A 33 3.62 3.57 3.86
CA PHE A 33 2.22 3.47 3.52
C PHE A 33 1.38 3.16 4.75
N LYS A 34 0.11 3.57 4.71
CA LYS A 34 -0.89 3.26 5.72
C LYS A 34 -2.22 2.93 5.05
N ILE A 35 -2.83 1.85 5.51
CA ILE A 35 -4.17 1.46 5.07
C ILE A 35 -5.19 2.08 6.05
N THR A 36 -6.16 2.80 5.53
CA THR A 36 -7.19 3.48 6.33
C THR A 36 -8.55 3.48 5.62
N PRO A 37 -9.67 3.62 6.35
CA PRO A 37 -10.99 3.79 5.74
C PRO A 37 -11.18 5.14 5.04
N TYR A 38 -10.25 6.09 5.25
CA TYR A 38 -10.30 7.45 4.69
C TYR A 38 -9.01 7.79 3.94
N SER A 39 -9.11 8.72 2.99
CA SER A 39 -7.94 9.31 2.33
C SER A 39 -7.20 10.24 3.29
N LEU A 40 -5.87 10.23 3.26
CA LEU A 40 -5.02 11.24 3.90
C LEU A 40 -4.94 12.55 3.09
N ASN A 41 -5.77 12.68 2.06
CA ASN A 41 -5.86 13.85 1.18
C ASN A 41 -4.52 14.21 0.51
N THR A 42 -3.67 13.20 0.31
CA THR A 42 -2.43 13.34 -0.44
C THR A 42 -2.66 12.87 -1.86
N LYS A 43 -1.82 13.34 -2.79
CA LYS A 43 -1.81 12.81 -4.17
C LYS A 43 -1.44 11.33 -4.24
N LEU A 44 -1.03 10.73 -3.11
CA LEU A 44 -0.60 9.36 -3.00
C LEU A 44 -1.62 8.50 -2.21
N SER A 45 -2.88 8.89 -2.19
CA SER A 45 -3.97 8.14 -1.56
C SER A 45 -4.79 7.39 -2.63
N PHE A 46 -4.71 6.06 -2.62
CA PHE A 46 -5.34 5.19 -3.62
C PHE A 46 -6.50 4.46 -2.98
N LYS A 47 -7.68 4.63 -3.54
CA LYS A 47 -8.88 3.90 -3.11
C LYS A 47 -8.93 2.55 -3.80
N PHE A 48 -9.16 1.51 -3.02
CA PHE A 48 -9.53 0.18 -3.49
C PHE A 48 -10.94 -0.13 -3.00
N ASP A 49 -11.77 -0.72 -3.86
CA ASP A 49 -13.17 -1.02 -3.54
C ASP A 49 -13.33 -2.16 -2.53
N ASN A 50 -12.35 -3.06 -2.45
CA ASN A 50 -12.29 -4.20 -1.55
C ASN A 50 -10.91 -4.89 -1.64
N LEU A 51 -10.70 -5.91 -0.81
CA LEU A 51 -9.47 -6.70 -0.80
C LEU A 51 -9.22 -7.38 -2.15
N ALA A 52 -10.25 -7.86 -2.84
CA ALA A 52 -10.09 -8.53 -4.13
C ALA A 52 -9.58 -7.56 -5.21
N HIS A 53 -10.09 -6.32 -5.26
CA HIS A 53 -9.58 -5.28 -6.16
C HIS A 53 -8.09 -4.99 -5.85
N PHE A 54 -7.71 -4.92 -4.57
CA PHE A 54 -6.31 -4.73 -4.20
C PHE A 54 -5.41 -5.92 -4.57
N VAL A 55 -5.86 -7.16 -4.37
CA VAL A 55 -5.14 -8.38 -4.74
C VAL A 55 -4.95 -8.47 -6.26
N GLU A 56 -5.99 -8.15 -7.04
CA GLU A 56 -5.90 -8.11 -8.50
C GLU A 56 -4.91 -7.03 -8.97
N PHE A 57 -4.90 -5.86 -8.33
CA PHE A 57 -3.86 -4.85 -8.57
C PHE A 57 -2.46 -5.43 -8.34
N LEU A 58 -2.21 -6.07 -7.19
CA LEU A 58 -0.91 -6.68 -6.90
C LEU A 58 -0.53 -7.80 -7.90
N ARG A 59 -1.52 -8.56 -8.39
CA ARG A 59 -1.34 -9.62 -9.39
C ARG A 59 -0.91 -9.06 -10.73
N LEU A 60 -1.58 -8.00 -11.20
CA LEU A 60 -1.24 -7.31 -12.44
C LEU A 60 0.18 -6.72 -12.40
N HIS A 61 0.67 -6.40 -11.20
CA HIS A 61 1.99 -5.82 -10.96
C HIS A 61 3.07 -6.85 -10.57
N GLY A 62 2.81 -8.14 -10.80
CA GLY A 62 3.83 -9.18 -10.75
C GLY A 62 4.23 -9.63 -9.34
N ILE A 63 3.40 -9.40 -8.32
CA ILE A 63 3.60 -10.02 -7.01
C ILE A 63 3.30 -11.51 -7.11
N GLU A 64 4.32 -12.33 -6.87
CA GLU A 64 4.20 -13.78 -6.76
C GLU A 64 3.70 -14.21 -5.37
N ASN A 65 3.19 -15.45 -5.25
CA ASN A 65 2.68 -16.03 -4.00
C ASN A 65 1.56 -15.22 -3.33
N LEU A 66 0.65 -14.65 -4.14
CA LEU A 66 -0.47 -13.84 -3.66
C LEU A 66 -1.41 -14.59 -2.73
N ASP A 67 -1.59 -15.89 -2.86
CA ASP A 67 -2.44 -16.67 -1.95
C ASP A 67 -1.97 -16.58 -0.49
N GLU A 68 -0.68 -16.75 -0.23
CA GLU A 68 -0.11 -16.61 1.12
C GLU A 68 -0.14 -15.15 1.61
N LYS A 69 0.09 -14.20 0.70
CA LYS A 69 0.07 -12.76 1.02
C LYS A 69 -1.35 -12.23 1.24
N THR A 70 -2.35 -12.82 0.59
CA THR A 70 -3.76 -12.43 0.72
C THR A 70 -4.27 -12.73 2.13
N ALA A 71 -3.87 -13.87 2.72
CA ALA A 71 -4.20 -14.17 4.11
C ALA A 71 -3.62 -13.13 5.07
N ALA A 72 -2.35 -12.76 4.89
CA ALA A 72 -1.71 -11.72 5.70
C ALA A 72 -2.39 -10.35 5.53
N LEU A 73 -2.73 -9.96 4.29
CA LEU A 73 -3.46 -8.73 4.01
C LEU A 73 -4.85 -8.72 4.63
N GLN A 74 -5.55 -9.86 4.59
CA GLN A 74 -6.86 -10.01 5.23
C GLN A 74 -6.77 -9.85 6.74
N THR A 75 -5.75 -10.45 7.39
CA THR A 75 -5.48 -10.23 8.81
C THR A 75 -5.24 -8.76 9.11
N THR A 76 -4.41 -8.07 8.32
CA THR A 76 -4.12 -6.64 8.52
C THR A 76 -5.35 -5.76 8.35
N LEU A 77 -6.20 -6.02 7.34
CA LEU A 77 -7.47 -5.30 7.21
C LEU A 77 -8.37 -5.51 8.43
N ASN A 78 -8.49 -6.75 8.92
CA ASN A 78 -9.27 -7.05 10.11
C ASN A 78 -8.71 -6.35 11.37
N GLU A 79 -7.39 -6.31 11.55
CA GLU A 79 -6.74 -5.57 12.65
C GLU A 79 -7.02 -4.06 12.60
N LEU A 80 -7.22 -3.51 11.40
CA LEU A 80 -7.60 -2.12 11.17
C LEU A 80 -9.12 -1.89 11.24
N ALA A 81 -9.90 -2.91 11.62
CA ALA A 81 -11.36 -2.92 11.60
C ALA A 81 -11.95 -2.57 10.22
N LEU A 82 -11.26 -2.97 9.15
CA LEU A 82 -11.70 -2.85 7.77
C LEU A 82 -12.21 -4.21 7.28
N GLY A 83 -13.47 -4.25 6.86
CA GLY A 83 -14.04 -5.46 6.26
C GLY A 83 -13.37 -5.78 4.92
N PRO A 84 -13.17 -7.07 4.57
CA PRO A 84 -12.57 -7.47 3.29
C PRO A 84 -13.39 -7.06 2.06
N ASN A 85 -14.68 -6.77 2.25
CA ASN A 85 -15.61 -6.30 1.23
C ASN A 85 -15.86 -4.78 1.30
N GLU A 86 -15.22 -4.09 2.24
CA GLU A 86 -15.32 -2.64 2.36
C GLU A 86 -14.19 -1.98 1.57
N PHE A 87 -14.46 -0.76 1.12
CA PHE A 87 -13.42 0.03 0.48
C PHE A 87 -12.41 0.51 1.53
N PHE A 88 -11.18 0.69 1.09
CA PHE A 88 -10.12 1.28 1.90
C PHE A 88 -9.18 2.10 1.02
N TYR A 89 -8.37 2.91 1.68
CA TYR A 89 -7.32 3.69 1.05
C TYR A 89 -5.97 3.12 1.43
N VAL A 90 -5.09 2.96 0.45
CA VAL A 90 -3.65 2.81 0.67
C VAL A 90 -3.03 4.18 0.47
N ASN A 91 -2.52 4.77 1.55
CA ASN A 91 -1.99 6.13 1.55
C ASN A 91 -0.49 6.08 1.69
N PHE A 92 0.23 6.61 0.72
CA PHE A 92 1.69 6.77 0.83
C PHE A 92 2.06 8.15 1.34
N PHE A 93 3.12 8.19 2.13
CA PHE A 93 3.70 9.41 2.69
C PHE A 93 5.20 9.24 2.86
N GLU A 94 5.93 10.34 3.03
CA GLU A 94 7.37 10.27 3.31
C GLU A 94 7.60 9.72 4.71
N HIS A 95 8.59 8.85 4.88
CA HIS A 95 9.00 8.34 6.18
C HIS A 95 9.20 9.49 7.18
N GLY A 96 8.54 9.41 8.34
CA GLY A 96 8.57 10.45 9.37
C GLY A 96 7.65 11.66 9.16
N LYS A 97 6.85 11.69 8.08
CA LYS A 97 5.76 12.67 7.88
C LYS A 97 4.38 12.15 8.33
N GLU A 98 4.37 11.15 9.20
CA GLU A 98 3.15 10.50 9.73
C GLU A 98 2.21 11.49 10.44
N THR A 99 2.77 12.58 10.97
CA THR A 99 2.10 13.54 11.88
C THR A 99 2.04 14.97 11.34
N GLU A 100 2.66 15.26 10.20
CA GLU A 100 2.56 16.58 9.55
C GLU A 100 1.36 16.59 8.60
N MET A 101 0.16 16.51 9.19
CA MET A 101 -1.12 16.82 8.52
C MET A 101 -1.92 17.77 9.39
#